data_AF-A0A183FQQ9-F1
#
_entry.id   AF-A0A183FQQ9-F1
#
_cell.length_a   1.000
_cell.length_b   1.000
_cell.length_c   1.000
_cell.angle_alpha   90.00
_cell.angle_beta   90.00
_cell.angle_gamma   90.00
#
_symmetry.space_group_name_H-M   'P 1'
#
loop_
_entity.id
_entity.type
_entity.pdbx_description
1 polymer ?
#
loop_
_entity_poly.entity_id
_entity_poly.type
_entity_poly.pdbx_seq_one_letter_code
_entity_poly.pdbx_strand_id
1 'polypeptide(L)'
;MSMTDIHLEKQYSLCGLSLRCATQVCTAAQAMICLVLGILYRALLEPSVIVSIMFGIHLVCAVLSVVFLVFCFMKRKFGSTYEVLLHAYLLSILLMALTSLFAVMFLPLAFLQQTHSIGEGG
;
A
#
# COMPACT_ATOMS: atom_id res chain seq x y z
N MET A 1 40.79 15.10 9.78
CA MET A 1 39.65 14.26 9.37
C MET A 1 40.25 13.02 8.70
N SER A 2 40.11 11.85 9.31
CA SER A 2 40.82 10.63 8.87
C SER A 2 40.18 10.08 7.59
N MET A 3 40.97 9.39 6.76
CA MET A 3 40.49 8.76 5.52
C MET A 3 39.34 7.75 5.78
N THR A 4 39.28 7.21 6.99
CA THR A 4 38.20 6.34 7.49
C THR A 4 36.88 7.09 7.71
N ASP A 5 36.91 8.34 8.17
CA ASP A 5 35.71 9.17 8.40
C ASP A 5 35.01 9.49 7.07
N ILE A 6 35.81 9.78 6.02
CA ILE A 6 35.32 10.10 4.68
C ILE A 6 34.64 8.88 4.03
N HIS A 7 35.19 7.68 4.27
CA HIS A 7 34.63 6.44 3.75
C HIS A 7 33.30 6.08 4.44
N LEU A 8 33.20 6.33 5.75
CA LEU A 8 31.98 6.10 6.54
C LEU A 8 30.86 7.06 6.11
N GLU A 9 31.15 8.35 5.96
CA GLU A 9 30.18 9.36 5.53
C GLU A 9 29.62 9.07 4.12
N LYS A 10 30.49 8.62 3.21
CA LYS A 10 30.09 8.22 1.85
C LYS A 10 29.20 6.98 1.84
N GLN A 11 29.48 5.98 2.69
CA GLN A 11 28.63 4.79 2.84
C GLN A 11 27.26 5.14 3.43
N TYR A 12 27.20 5.99 4.47
CA TYR A 12 25.94 6.44 5.05
C TYR A 12 25.10 7.26 4.07
N SER A 13 25.74 8.14 3.28
CA SER A 13 25.07 8.94 2.25
C SER A 13 24.49 8.06 1.12
N LEU A 14 25.24 7.06 0.65
CA LEU A 14 24.78 6.10 -0.34
C LEU A 14 23.66 5.20 0.19
N CYS A 15 23.76 4.75 1.45
CA CYS A 15 22.73 3.95 2.11
C CYS A 15 21.42 4.75 2.25
N GLY A 16 21.52 6.02 2.69
CA GLY A 16 20.37 6.92 2.81
C GLY A 16 19.73 7.28 1.47
N LEU A 17 20.53 7.45 0.40
CA LEU A 17 20.01 7.71 -0.95
C LEU A 17 19.30 6.48 -1.53
N SER A 18 19.91 5.30 -1.38
CA SER A 18 19.34 4.02 -1.80
C SER A 18 18.02 3.72 -1.09
N LEU A 19 17.97 3.95 0.23
CA LEU A 19 16.77 3.76 1.03
C LEU A 19 15.63 4.70 0.58
N ARG A 20 15.93 5.98 0.28
CA ARG A 20 14.93 6.92 -0.22
C ARG A 20 14.36 6.51 -1.58
N CYS A 21 15.21 6.12 -2.52
CA CYS A 21 14.76 5.61 -3.82
C CYS A 21 13.90 4.35 -3.66
N ALA A 22 14.35 3.40 -2.83
CA ALA A 22 13.59 2.18 -2.55
C ALA A 22 12.22 2.50 -1.93
N THR A 23 12.16 3.39 -0.92
CA THR A 23 10.90 3.81 -0.32
C THR A 23 9.97 4.45 -1.35
N GLN A 24 10.47 5.38 -2.19
CA GLN A 24 9.65 6.02 -3.22
C GLN A 24 9.06 5.01 -4.22
N VAL A 25 9.88 4.05 -4.68
CA VAL A 25 9.44 2.99 -5.59
C VAL A 25 8.41 2.09 -4.92
N CYS A 26 8.65 1.67 -3.67
CA CYS A 26 7.70 0.86 -2.91
C CYS A 26 6.38 1.57 -2.66
N THR A 27 6.40 2.86 -2.31
CA THR A 27 5.19 3.68 -2.12
C THR A 27 4.40 3.83 -3.42
N ALA A 28 5.08 4.05 -4.55
CA ALA A 28 4.43 4.11 -5.85
C ALA A 28 3.80 2.76 -6.22
N ALA A 29 4.52 1.65 -6.00
CA ALA A 29 3.99 0.31 -6.22
C ALA A 29 2.77 0.03 -5.32
N GLN A 30 2.82 0.42 -4.05
CA GLN A 30 1.71 0.25 -3.12
C GLN A 30 0.46 1.00 -3.60
N ALA A 31 0.59 2.26 -4.04
CA ALA A 31 -0.54 3.02 -4.57
C ALA A 31 -1.17 2.32 -5.78
N MET A 32 -0.34 1.83 -6.72
CA MET A 32 -0.81 1.09 -7.90
C MET A 32 -1.51 -0.21 -7.51
N ILE A 33 -0.91 -1.01 -6.63
CA ILE A 33 -1.49 -2.28 -6.15
C ILE A 33 -2.83 -2.04 -5.46
N CYS A 34 -2.94 -1.01 -4.62
CA CYS A 34 -4.20 -0.65 -3.97
C CYS A 34 -5.32 -0.36 -4.98
N LEU A 35 -5.03 0.46 -6.00
CA LEU A 35 -6.02 0.82 -7.02
C LEU A 35 -6.43 -0.39 -7.84
N VAL A 36 -5.47 -1.19 -8.29
CA VAL A 36 -5.74 -2.39 -9.10
C VAL A 36 -6.56 -3.40 -8.31
N LEU A 37 -6.17 -3.74 -7.07
CA LEU A 37 -6.91 -4.69 -6.24
C LEU A 37 -8.32 -4.18 -5.91
N GLY A 38 -8.46 -2.90 -5.55
CA GLY A 38 -9.77 -2.31 -5.27
C GLY A 38 -10.72 -2.41 -6.45
N ILE A 39 -10.26 -2.06 -7.66
CA ILE A 39 -11.06 -2.18 -8.88
C ILE A 39 -11.38 -3.64 -9.18
N LEU A 40 -10.39 -4.53 -9.05
CA LEU A 40 -10.55 -5.96 -9.32
C LEU A 40 -11.61 -6.59 -8.41
N TYR A 41 -11.60 -6.28 -7.11
CA TYR A 41 -12.62 -6.78 -6.18
C TYR A 41 -14.02 -6.32 -6.57
N ARG A 42 -14.17 -5.07 -7.03
CA ARG A 42 -15.47 -4.54 -7.45
C ARG A 42 -15.96 -5.12 -8.78
N ALA A 43 -15.03 -5.54 -9.65
CA ALA A 43 -15.34 -6.10 -10.96
C ALA A 43 -15.62 -7.61 -10.93
N LEU A 44 -14.94 -8.35 -10.05
CA LEU A 44 -15.05 -9.82 -9.98
C LEU A 44 -16.13 -10.32 -9.01
N LEU A 45 -16.39 -9.59 -7.92
CA LEU A 45 -17.35 -10.02 -6.90
C LEU A 45 -18.68 -9.32 -7.07
N GLU A 46 -19.75 -9.99 -6.66
CA GLU A 46 -21.07 -9.37 -6.58
C GLU A 46 -21.08 -8.19 -5.60
N PRO A 47 -21.91 -7.17 -5.88
CA PRO A 47 -22.03 -6.00 -5.03
C PRO A 47 -22.50 -6.41 -3.64
N SER A 48 -21.59 -6.31 -2.67
CA SER A 48 -21.83 -6.60 -1.26
C SER A 48 -21.20 -5.52 -0.38
N VAL A 49 -21.68 -5.42 0.86
CA VAL A 49 -21.13 -4.48 1.85
C VAL A 49 -19.64 -4.75 2.08
N ILE A 50 -19.24 -6.03 2.10
CA ILE A 50 -17.84 -6.45 2.31
C ILE A 50 -16.95 -5.91 1.18
N VAL A 51 -17.35 -6.11 -0.08
CA VAL A 51 -16.61 -5.61 -1.25
C VAL A 51 -16.50 -4.07 -1.22
N SER A 52 -17.56 -3.37 -0.80
CA SER A 52 -17.53 -1.91 -0.65
C SER A 52 -16.56 -1.45 0.45
N ILE A 53 -16.50 -2.16 1.58
CA ILE A 53 -15.56 -1.85 2.67
C ILE A 53 -14.13 -2.08 2.20
N MET A 54 -13.86 -3.22 1.55
CA MET A 54 -12.54 -3.53 1.00
C MET A 54 -12.10 -2.45 0.02
N PHE A 55 -12.96 -2.09 -0.95
CA PHE A 55 -12.69 -1.00 -1.89
C PHE A 55 -12.36 0.32 -1.18
N GLY A 56 -13.15 0.68 -0.16
CA GLY A 56 -12.93 1.89 0.64
C GLY A 56 -11.55 1.90 1.33
N ILE A 57 -11.16 0.79 1.95
CA ILE A 57 -9.84 0.66 2.61
C ILE A 57 -8.72 0.79 1.58
N HIS A 58 -8.82 0.09 0.44
CA HIS A 58 -7.82 0.17 -0.63
C HIS A 58 -7.68 1.59 -1.19
N LEU A 59 -8.80 2.33 -1.34
CA LEU A 59 -8.80 3.72 -1.77
C LEU A 59 -8.10 4.64 -0.76
N VAL A 60 -8.41 4.52 0.54
CA VAL A 60 -7.77 5.31 1.59
C VAL A 60 -6.26 5.03 1.62
N CYS A 61 -5.85 3.76 1.55
CA CYS A 61 -4.44 3.39 1.50
C CYS A 61 -3.73 3.94 0.25
N ALA A 62 -4.38 3.96 -0.91
CA ALA A 62 -3.85 4.59 -2.12
C ALA A 62 -3.64 6.09 -1.92
N VAL A 63 -4.63 6.81 -1.36
CA VAL A 63 -4.53 8.24 -1.10
C VAL A 63 -3.38 8.56 -0.14
N LEU A 64 -3.27 7.82 0.98
CA LEU A 64 -2.16 8.00 1.93
C LEU A 64 -0.80 7.76 1.27
N SER A 65 -0.69 6.73 0.42
CA SER A 65 0.54 6.42 -0.33
C SER A 65 0.89 7.56 -1.31
N VAL A 66 -0.09 8.09 -2.04
CA VAL A 66 0.12 9.21 -2.97
C VAL A 66 0.54 10.48 -2.22
N VAL A 67 -0.13 10.80 -1.10
CA VAL A 67 0.24 11.97 -0.26
C VAL A 67 1.67 11.83 0.25
N PHE A 68 2.05 10.66 0.76
CA PHE A 68 3.41 10.40 1.22
C PHE A 68 4.42 10.51 0.07
N LEU A 69 4.10 9.96 -1.12
CA LEU A 69 4.94 10.04 -2.31
C LEU A 69 5.18 11.49 -2.76
N VAL A 70 4.12 12.31 -2.81
CA VAL A 70 4.22 13.74 -3.12
C VAL A 70 5.13 14.45 -2.12
N PHE A 71 4.96 14.19 -0.82
CA PHE A 71 5.82 14.76 0.22
C PHE A 71 7.29 14.34 0.05
N CYS A 72 7.54 13.08 -0.30
CA CYS A 72 8.88 12.59 -0.61
C CYS A 72 9.49 13.31 -1.83
N PHE A 73 8.71 13.62 -2.87
CA PHE A 73 9.17 14.37 -4.04
C PHE A 73 9.45 15.84 -3.74
N MET A 74 8.65 16.48 -2.89
CA MET A 74 8.81 17.90 -2.55
C MET A 74 10.11 18.20 -1.77
N LYS A 75 10.91 17.18 -1.40
CA LYS A 75 12.16 17.30 -0.62
C LYS A 75 12.03 18.24 0.59
N ARG A 76 10.82 18.34 1.15
CA ARG A 76 10.53 19.25 2.26
C ARG A 76 11.37 18.78 3.46
N LYS A 77 12.00 19.71 4.18
CA LYS A 77 12.86 19.39 5.35
C LYS A 77 12.16 18.34 6.22
N PHE A 78 12.85 17.21 6.45
CA PHE A 78 12.42 16.14 7.34
C PHE A 78 12.20 16.73 8.73
N GLY A 79 10.95 16.98 9.08
CA GLY A 79 10.51 17.48 10.38
C GLY A 79 9.40 16.60 10.91
N SER A 80 8.77 17.00 12.01
CA SER A 80 7.70 16.22 12.67
C SER A 80 6.58 15.75 11.72
N THR A 81 6.21 16.54 10.72
CA THR A 81 5.19 16.16 9.72
C THR A 81 5.62 14.95 8.86
N TYR A 82 6.91 14.79 8.56
CA TYR A 82 7.39 13.63 7.81
C TYR A 82 7.23 12.34 8.62
N GLU A 83 7.57 12.36 9.91
CA GLU A 83 7.40 11.21 10.81
C GLU A 83 5.92 10.78 10.91
N VAL A 84 5.01 11.74 11.03
CA VAL A 84 3.56 11.46 11.06
C VAL A 84 3.08 10.84 9.75
N LEU A 85 3.50 11.38 8.61
CA LEU A 85 3.13 10.83 7.31
C LEU A 85 3.77 9.46 7.05
N LEU A 86 5.01 9.25 7.49
CA LEU A 86 5.68 7.96 7.44
C LEU A 86 4.91 6.93 8.28
N HIS A 87 4.46 7.32 9.47
CA HIS A 87 3.66 6.44 10.33
C HIS A 87 2.30 6.10 9.70
N ALA A 88 1.61 7.09 9.13
CA ALA A 88 0.37 6.88 8.39
C ALA A 88 0.57 5.98 7.16
N TYR A 89 1.70 6.13 6.47
CA TYR A 89 2.09 5.28 5.36
C TYR A 89 2.35 3.83 5.82
N LEU A 90 3.10 3.61 6.90
CA LEU A 90 3.31 2.28 7.47
C LEU A 90 1.99 1.63 7.91
N LEU A 91 1.09 2.40 8.51
CA LEU A 91 -0.25 1.94 8.84
C LEU A 91 -1.03 1.52 7.59
N SER A 92 -0.89 2.25 6.49
CA SER A 92 -1.54 1.88 5.22
C SER A 92 -1.02 0.57 4.62
N ILE A 93 0.27 0.26 4.80
CA ILE A 93 0.86 -1.05 4.43
C ILE A 93 0.23 -2.15 5.28
N LEU A 94 0.16 -1.94 6.60
CA LEU A 94 -0.42 -2.91 7.52
C LEU A 94 -1.88 -3.21 7.16
N LEU A 95 -2.67 -2.16 6.90
CA LEU A 95 -4.06 -2.31 6.48
C LEU A 95 -4.18 -3.07 5.16
N MET A 96 -3.34 -2.76 4.16
CA MET A 96 -3.31 -3.51 2.90
C MET A 96 -2.99 -5.00 3.12
N ALA A 97 -2.03 -5.32 4.00
CA ALA A 97 -1.67 -6.69 4.30
C ALA A 97 -2.85 -7.43 4.96
N LEU A 98 -3.54 -6.79 5.90
CA LEU A 98 -4.70 -7.35 6.58
C LEU A 98 -5.89 -7.55 5.61
N THR A 99 -6.19 -6.57 4.75
CA THR A 99 -7.26 -6.72 3.76
C THR A 99 -6.92 -7.76 2.71
N SER A 100 -5.65 -7.91 2.33
CA SER A 100 -5.21 -8.95 1.39
C SER A 100 -5.32 -10.34 2.01
N LEU A 101 -4.95 -10.49 3.29
CA LEU A 101 -5.13 -11.74 4.02
C LEU A 101 -6.63 -12.10 4.13
N PHE A 102 -7.46 -11.12 4.46
CA PHE A 102 -8.91 -11.28 4.45
C PHE A 102 -9.42 -11.69 3.07
N ALA A 103 -8.95 -11.06 1.99
CA ALA A 103 -9.33 -11.39 0.63
C ALA A 103 -8.99 -12.83 0.26
N VAL A 104 -7.80 -13.33 0.60
CA VAL A 104 -7.40 -14.71 0.33
C VAL A 104 -8.35 -15.72 0.99
N MET A 105 -8.87 -15.40 2.17
CA MET A 105 -9.85 -16.25 2.86
C MET A 105 -11.27 -16.08 2.30
N PHE A 106 -11.66 -14.85 1.96
CA PHE A 106 -13.03 -14.52 1.54
C PHE A 106 -13.31 -14.88 0.08
N LEU A 107 -12.36 -14.66 -0.83
CA LEU A 107 -12.53 -14.82 -2.27
C LEU A 107 -12.98 -16.24 -2.69
N PRO A 108 -12.36 -17.33 -2.19
CA PRO A 108 -12.79 -18.69 -2.53
C PRO A 108 -14.21 -18.99 -2.03
N LEU A 109 -14.54 -18.52 -0.82
CA LEU A 109 -15.88 -18.70 -0.24
C LEU A 109 -16.93 -17.95 -1.06
N ALA A 110 -16.65 -16.70 -1.44
CA ALA A 110 -17.55 -15.90 -2.26
C ALA A 110 -17.82 -16.58 -3.60
N PHE A 111 -16.79 -17.04 -4.31
CA PHE A 111 -16.99 -17.75 -5.59
C PHE A 111 -17.77 -19.06 -5.44
N LEU A 112 -17.53 -19.84 -4.38
CA LEU A 112 -18.31 -21.04 -4.10
C LEU A 112 -19.79 -20.72 -3.86
N GLN A 113 -20.09 -19.69 -3.07
CA GLN A 113 -21.46 -19.24 -2.81
C GLN A 113 -22.16 -18.75 -4.08
N GLN A 114 -21.47 -17.97 -4.91
CA GLN A 114 -22.00 -17.48 -6.19
C GLN A 114 -22.30 -18.63 -7.16
N THR A 115 -21.43 -19.63 -7.23
CA THR A 115 -21.61 -20.80 -8.10
C THR A 115 -22.79 -21.67 -7.64
N HIS A 116 -22.97 -21.84 -6.32
CA HIS A 116 -24.11 -22.58 -5.77
C HIS A 116 -25.44 -21.87 -6.04
N SER A 117 -25.50 -20.54 -5.83
CA SER A 117 -26.68 -19.75 -6.13
C SER A 117 -27.07 -19.78 -7.61
N ILE A 118 -26.09 -19.87 -8.51
CA ILE A 118 -26.33 -20.07 -9.96
C ILE A 118 -26.86 -21.48 -10.26
N GLY A 119 -26.35 -22.50 -9.56
CA GLY A 119 -26.72 -23.90 -9.78
C GLY A 119 -28.12 -24.28 -9.27
N GLU A 120 -28.62 -23.60 -8.23
CA GLU A 120 -29.97 -23.84 -7.69
C GLU A 120 -31.08 -23.04 -8.41
N GLY A 121 -30.70 -22.02 -9.19
CA GLY A 121 -31.63 -21.15 -9.93
C GLY A 121 -31.87 -21.54 -11.39
N GLY A 122 -31.35 -22.67 -11.86
CA GLY A 122 -31.42 -23.16 -13.25
C GLY A 122 -32.35 -24.34 -13.44
#